data_AF-A0A182YHB0-F1
#
_entry.id   AF-A0A182YHB0-F1
#
_cell.length_a   1.000
_cell.length_b   1.000
_cell.length_c   1.000
_cell.angle_alpha   90.00
_cell.angle_beta   90.00
_cell.angle_gamma   90.00
#
_symmetry.space_group_name_H-M   'P 1'
#
loop_
_entity.id
_entity.type
_entity.pdbx_description
1 polymer ?
#
loop_
_entity_poly.entity_id
_entity_poly.type
_entity_poly.pdbx_seq_one_letter_code
_entity_poly.pdbx_strand_id
1 'polypeptide(L)' 'MDKDEKRMRREIANSNERRRMQSINAGFQSLRQMLPHHEGEKLSKLARLHDMKEQFNSSGRL' A
#
# COMPACT_ATOMS: atom_id res chain seq x y z
N MET A 1 -35.34 4.34 -4.54
CA MET A 1 -34.40 3.77 -3.56
C MET A 1 -34.65 4.46 -2.24
N ASP A 2 -34.94 3.67 -1.23
CA ASP A 2 -35.10 4.16 0.13
C ASP A 2 -33.78 4.80 0.62
N LYS A 3 -33.86 5.87 1.42
CA LYS A 3 -32.68 6.63 1.86
C LYS A 3 -31.72 5.74 2.66
N ASP A 4 -32.26 4.79 3.41
CA ASP A 4 -31.51 3.83 4.21
C ASP A 4 -30.78 2.81 3.34
N GLU A 5 -31.37 2.36 2.24
CA GLU A 5 -30.72 1.49 1.27
C GLU A 5 -29.51 2.18 0.62
N LYS A 6 -29.65 3.47 0.27
CA LYS A 6 -28.55 4.27 -0.28
C LYS A 6 -27.41 4.44 0.73
N ARG A 7 -27.75 4.64 2.01
CA ARG A 7 -26.76 4.72 3.10
C ARG A 7 -26.03 3.39 3.27
N MET A 8 -26.76 2.28 3.33
CA MET A 8 -26.19 0.93 3.49
C MET A 8 -25.20 0.60 2.37
N ARG A 9 -25.58 0.84 1.11
CA ARG A 9 -24.68 0.64 -0.04
C ARG A 9 -23.40 1.48 0.06
N ARG A 10 -23.50 2.72 0.54
CA ARG A 10 -22.34 3.59 0.76
C ARG A 10 -21.42 3.07 1.86
N GLU A 11 -21.97 2.54 2.94
CA GLU A 11 -21.19 1.97 4.04
C GLU A 11 -20.42 0.72 3.60
N ILE A 12 -21.03 -0.13 2.77
CA ILE A 12 -20.38 -1.28 2.15
C ILE A 12 -19.22 -0.83 1.26
N ALA A 13 -19.46 0.14 0.36
CA ALA A 13 -18.40 0.67 -0.51
C ALA A 13 -17.22 1.26 0.28
N ASN A 14 -17.50 2.03 1.34
CA ASN A 14 -16.48 2.60 2.21
C ASN A 14 -15.69 1.53 2.96
N SER A 15 -16.36 0.48 3.44
CA SER A 15 -15.71 -0.66 4.09
C SER A 15 -14.76 -1.39 3.13
N ASN A 16 -15.20 -1.58 1.88
CA ASN A 16 -14.39 -2.20 0.84
C ASN A 16 -13.14 -1.37 0.51
N GLU A 17 -13.25 -0.05 0.37
CA GLU A 17 -12.09 0.81 0.10
C GLU A 17 -11.13 0.84 1.29
N ARG A 18 -11.65 0.84 2.53
CA ARG A 18 -10.80 0.72 3.73
C ARG A 18 -9.99 -0.58 3.72
N ARG A 19 -10.64 -1.71 3.40
CA ARG A 19 -9.96 -3.01 3.31
C ARG A 19 -8.89 -3.03 2.21
N ARG A 20 -9.22 -2.48 1.03
CA ARG A 20 -8.26 -2.32 -0.09
C ARG A 20 -7.06 -1.46 0.31
N MET A 21 -7.28 -0.33 0.99
CA MET A 21 -6.19 0.54 1.43
C MET A 21 -5.32 -0.12 2.50
N GLN A 22 -5.93 -0.88 3.42
CA GLN A 22 -5.22 -1.66 4.42
C GLN A 22 -4.32 -2.73 3.79
N SER A 23 -4.81 -3.49 2.81
CA SER A 23 -4.00 -4.50 2.12
C SER A 23 -2.85 -3.89 1.33
N ILE A 24 -3.07 -2.75 0.66
CA ILE A 24 -2.01 -1.98 0.00
C ILE A 24 -0.95 -1.53 1.02
N ASN A 25 -1.36 -0.98 2.16
CA ASN A 25 -0.44 -0.52 3.20
C ASN A 25 0.35 -1.68 3.82
N ALA A 26 -0.28 -2.84 4.02
CA ALA A 26 0.39 -4.05 4.48
C ALA A 26 1.47 -4.49 3.47
N GLY A 27 1.15 -4.49 2.17
CA GLY A 27 2.15 -4.75 1.12
C GLY A 27 3.34 -3.79 1.19
N PHE A 28 3.10 -2.49 1.39
CA PHE A 28 4.17 -1.51 1.57
C PHE A 28 5.02 -1.73 2.82
N GLN A 29 4.42 -2.25 3.91
CA GLN A 29 5.17 -2.61 5.12
C GLN A 29 6.03 -3.85 4.88
N SER A 30 5.51 -4.89 4.23
CA SER A 30 6.30 -6.06 3.83
C SER A 30 7.47 -5.66 2.93
N LEU A 31 7.24 -4.77 1.96
CA LEU A 31 8.30 -4.24 1.11
C LEU A 31 9.39 -3.52 1.93
N ARG A 32 9.01 -2.70 2.92
CA ARG A 32 9.97 -2.00 3.78
C ARG A 32 10.90 -2.96 4.51
N GLN A 33 10.41 -4.11 4.97
CA GLN A 33 11.21 -5.10 5.69
C GLN A 33 12.24 -5.82 4.79
N MET A 34 12.00 -5.85 3.47
CA MET A 34 12.92 -6.50 2.51
C MET A 34 13.99 -5.54 1.97
N LEU A 35 13.77 -4.22 2.07
CA LEU A 35 14.74 -3.22 1.61
C LEU A 35 15.84 -3.04 2.68
N PRO A 36 17.13 -3.18 2.32
CA PRO A 36 18.23 -2.93 3.25
C PRO A 36 18.27 -1.45 3.63
N HIS A 37 18.43 -1.16 4.94
CA HIS A 37 18.76 0.16 5.48
C HIS A 37 17.67 1.26 5.51
N HIS A 38 16.45 0.98 5.99
CA HIS A 38 15.53 2.05 6.44
C HIS A 38 14.81 1.75 7.76
N GLU A 39 15.53 1.15 8.72
CA GLU A 39 15.11 1.14 10.12
C GLU A 39 15.01 2.59 10.61
N GLY A 40 13.81 3.05 10.96
CA GLY A 40 13.57 4.41 11.48
C GLY A 40 13.24 5.50 10.45
N GLU A 41 13.63 5.38 9.18
CA GLU A 41 13.38 6.45 8.19
C GLU A 41 11.96 6.36 7.58
N LYS A 42 11.18 7.44 7.69
CA LYS A 42 9.84 7.53 7.07
C LYS A 42 9.96 7.89 5.59
N LEU A 43 10.14 6.87 4.75
CA LEU A 43 10.05 7.04 3.30
C LEU A 43 8.60 7.20 2.83
N SER A 44 8.38 8.11 1.87
CA SER A 44 7.11 8.23 1.15
C SER A 44 6.82 6.97 0.32
N LYS A 45 5.56 6.72 -0.04
CA LYS A 45 5.18 5.55 -0.87
C LYS A 45 5.91 5.54 -2.23
N LEU A 46 6.11 6.72 -2.84
CA LEU A 46 6.79 6.86 -4.12
C LEU A 46 8.29 6.58 -4.00
N ALA A 47 8.93 7.10 -2.95
CA ALA A 47 10.34 6.81 -2.67
C ALA A 47 10.57 5.30 -2.53
N ARG A 48 9.70 4.60 -1.80
CA ARG A 48 9.82 3.14 -1.60
C ARG A 48 9.73 2.33 -2.91
N LEU A 49 8.89 2.75 -3.87
CA LEU A 49 8.79 2.09 -5.17
C LEU A 49 10.02 2.35 -6.03
N HIS A 50 10.55 3.57 -5.99
CA HIS A 50 11.77 3.95 -6.69
C HIS A 50 12.98 3.15 -6.15
N ASP A 51 13.18 3.13 -4.83
CA ASP A 51 14.33 2.45 -4.22
C ASP A 51 14.32 0.94 -4.48
N MET A 52 13.13 0.32 -4.47
CA MET A 52 12.98 -1.10 -4.85
C MET A 52 13.36 -1.33 -6.32
N LYS A 53 12.96 -0.43 -7.22
CA LYS A 53 13.34 -0.53 -8.64
C LYS A 53 14.85 -0.46 -8.80
N GLU A 54 15.49 0.48 -8.13
CA GLU A 54 16.95 0.64 -8.19
C GLU A 54 17.67 -0.59 -7.59
N GLN A 55 17.19 -1.13 -6.47
CA GLN A 55 17.75 -2.34 -5.88
C GLN A 55 17.57 -3.58 -6.78
N PHE A 56 16.41 -3.72 -7.41
CA PHE A 56 16.14 -4.83 -8.32
C PHE A 56 17.09 -4.76 -9.53
N ASN A 57 17.28 -3.58 -10.10
CA ASN A 57 18.22 -3.33 -11.19
C ASN A 57 19.67 -3.59 -10.77
N SER A 58 20.07 -3.15 -9.57
CA SER A 58 21.43 -3.34 -9.06
C SER A 58 21.74 -4.80 -8.69
N SER A 59 20.70 -5.61 -8.44
CA SER A 59 20.83 -7.04 -8.14
C SER A 59 21.07 -7.92 -9.38
N GLY A 60 21.16 -7.32 -10.59
CA GLY A 60 21.41 -8.05 -11.83
C GLY A 60 20.30 -9.03 -12.21
N ARG A 61 19.05 -8.79 -11.77
CA ARG A 61 17.88 -9.65 -12.06
C ARG A 61 17.20 -9.34 -13.41
N LEU A 62 17.93 -8.70 -14.33
CA LEU A 62 17.60 -8.51 -15.74
C LEU A 62 18.84 -8.81 -16.58
#